data_AF-A0A2N5WVM5-F1
#
_entry.id   AF-A0A2N5WVM5-F1
#
_cell.length_a   1.000
_cell.length_b   1.000
_cell.length_c   1.000
_cell.angle_alpha   90.00
_cell.angle_beta   90.00
_cell.angle_gamma   90.00
#
_symmetry.space_group_name_H-M   'P 1'
#
loop_
_entity.id
_entity.type
_entity.pdbx_description
1 polymer ?
#
loop_
_entity_poly.entity_id
_entity_poly.type
_entity_poly.pdbx_seq_one_letter_code
_entity_poly.pdbx_strand_id
1 'polypeptide(L)'
;MSMSDWTITGAMENLTGNWVYYACTGIAAFAGLHMSRHVDNPGQDHVATDNGLYYYYGVTGTFNQAAQHASQAVRQKLVDAWNDYFSVR
;
A
#
# COMPACT_ATOMS: atom_id res chain seq x y z
N MET A 1 -15.34 9.75 1.76
CA MET A 1 -14.73 8.43 1.53
C MET A 1 -14.92 7.64 2.81
N SER A 2 -15.39 6.41 2.71
CA SER A 2 -15.86 5.61 3.85
C SER A 2 -14.83 4.51 4.14
N MET A 3 -14.63 4.13 5.40
CA MET A 3 -13.74 3.01 5.78
C MET A 3 -14.09 1.68 5.09
N SER A 4 -15.25 1.61 4.41
CA SER A 4 -15.66 0.48 3.57
C SER A 4 -14.74 0.18 2.39
N ASP A 5 -13.98 1.16 1.91
CA ASP A 5 -13.29 1.01 0.64
C ASP A 5 -12.03 0.15 0.75
N TRP A 6 -11.42 0.10 1.94
CA TRP A 6 -10.25 -0.73 2.25
C TRP A 6 -10.62 -1.92 3.12
N THR A 7 -10.44 -3.12 2.60
CA THR A 7 -10.80 -4.36 3.29
C THR A 7 -9.58 -5.24 3.51
N ILE A 8 -9.52 -5.92 4.65
CA ILE A 8 -8.44 -6.87 4.95
C ILE A 8 -8.54 -8.04 3.96
N THR A 9 -7.44 -8.32 3.27
CA THR A 9 -7.35 -9.44 2.32
C THR A 9 -6.48 -10.58 2.84
N GLY A 10 -5.65 -10.33 3.86
CA GLY A 10 -4.85 -11.36 4.48
C GLY A 10 -3.99 -10.82 5.63
N ALA A 11 -3.39 -11.75 6.34
CA ALA A 11 -2.36 -11.48 7.33
C ALA A 11 -1.24 -12.52 7.18
N MET A 12 -0.01 -12.08 7.43
CA MET A 12 1.20 -12.90 7.31
C MET A 12 2.13 -12.58 8.47
N GLU A 13 2.63 -13.61 9.13
CA GLU A 13 3.82 -13.50 9.97
C GLU A 13 5.04 -13.91 9.14
N ASN A 14 6.11 -13.12 9.20
CA ASN A 14 7.37 -13.45 8.56
C ASN A 14 8.56 -13.04 9.43
N LEU A 15 9.78 -13.19 8.90
CA LEU A 15 11.02 -12.88 9.62
C LEU A 15 11.16 -11.39 10.03
N THR A 16 10.35 -10.49 9.47
CA THR A 16 10.34 -9.08 9.87
C THR A 16 9.20 -8.74 10.83
N GLY A 17 8.25 -9.65 11.04
CA GLY A 17 7.16 -9.54 12.00
C GLY A 17 5.78 -9.81 11.37
N ASN A 18 4.73 -9.30 12.01
CA ASN A 18 3.35 -9.48 11.63
C ASN A 18 2.88 -8.38 10.67
N TRP A 19 2.26 -8.80 9.57
CA TRP A 19 1.74 -7.95 8.52
C TRP A 19 0.25 -8.21 8.29
N VAL A 20 -0.49 -7.13 8.03
CA VAL A 20 -1.90 -7.16 7.62
C VAL A 20 -2.02 -6.42 6.29
N TYR A 21 -2.67 -7.05 5.32
CA TYR A 21 -2.84 -6.50 3.98
C TYR A 21 -4.26 -6.02 3.77
N TYR A 22 -4.40 -4.86 3.17
CA TYR A 22 -5.68 -4.27 2.80
C TYR A 22 -5.72 -4.02 1.30
N ALA A 23 -6.81 -4.38 0.63
CA ALA A 23 -7.05 -3.99 -0.76
C ALA A 23 -8.15 -2.93 -0.82
N CYS A 24 -8.02 -1.98 -1.74
CA CYS A 24 -9.08 -1.03 -2.02
C CYS A 24 -10.05 -1.62 -3.05
N THR A 25 -11.27 -1.96 -2.63
CA THR A 25 -12.32 -2.48 -3.52
C THR A 25 -13.31 -1.40 -3.95
N GLY A 26 -13.37 -0.27 -3.23
CA GLY A 26 -14.30 0.83 -3.51
C GLY A 26 -13.85 1.77 -4.64
N ILE A 27 -12.55 1.79 -4.97
CA ILE A 27 -11.97 2.75 -5.91
C ILE A 27 -11.25 2.01 -7.05
N ALA A 28 -11.87 1.98 -8.23
CA ALA A 28 -11.31 1.31 -9.41
C ALA A 28 -9.91 1.83 -9.80
N ALA A 29 -9.64 3.10 -9.53
CA ALA A 29 -8.32 3.70 -9.76
C ALA A 29 -7.22 3.09 -8.88
N PHE A 30 -7.54 2.35 -7.80
CA PHE A 30 -6.58 1.66 -6.94
C PHE A 30 -6.54 0.15 -7.16
N ALA A 31 -7.25 -0.37 -8.17
CA ALA A 31 -7.21 -1.78 -8.51
C ALA A 31 -5.77 -2.29 -8.73
N GLY A 32 -5.44 -3.44 -8.15
CA GLY A 32 -4.10 -4.03 -8.20
C GLY A 32 -3.07 -3.35 -7.30
N LEU A 33 -3.53 -2.63 -6.26
CA LEU A 33 -2.72 -2.14 -5.16
C LEU A 33 -3.20 -2.76 -3.85
N HIS A 34 -2.28 -2.93 -2.91
CA HIS A 34 -2.58 -3.24 -1.52
C HIS A 34 -1.80 -2.32 -0.57
N MET A 35 -2.41 -2.03 0.57
CA MET A 35 -1.73 -1.41 1.72
C MET A 35 -1.22 -2.53 2.64
N SER A 36 0.07 -2.54 2.90
CA SER A 36 0.75 -3.41 3.85
C SER A 36 0.92 -2.67 5.16
N ARG A 37 0.29 -3.18 6.22
CA ARG A 37 0.42 -2.68 7.58
C ARG A 37 1.31 -3.61 8.39
N HIS A 38 2.39 -3.09 8.95
CA HIS A 38 3.24 -3.85 9.84
C HIS A 38 2.79 -3.61 11.28
N VAL A 39 2.28 -4.66 11.91
CA VAL A 39 1.71 -4.61 13.25
C VAL A 39 2.77 -4.25 14.29
N ASP A 40 3.95 -4.88 14.21
CA ASP A 40 5.03 -4.66 15.19
C ASP A 40 5.86 -3.39 14.90
N ASN A 41 5.85 -2.89 13.66
CA ASN A 41 6.63 -1.72 13.27
C ASN A 41 5.92 -0.87 12.20
N PRO A 42 4.99 0.02 12.60
CA PRO A 42 4.27 0.91 11.69
C PRO A 42 5.18 1.79 10.82
N GLY A 43 6.45 1.94 11.21
CA GLY A 43 7.50 2.59 10.42
C GLY A 43 7.77 1.94 9.05
N GLN A 44 7.25 0.73 8.81
CA GLN A 44 7.42 -0.03 7.57
C GLN A 44 6.13 -0.13 6.75
N ASP A 45 5.06 0.56 7.16
CA ASP A 45 3.82 0.61 6.39
C ASP A 45 4.07 1.14 4.98
N HIS A 46 3.46 0.50 3.98
CA HIS A 46 3.60 0.89 2.58
C HIS A 46 2.43 0.44 1.72
N VAL A 47 2.14 1.19 0.65
CA VAL A 47 1.30 0.73 -0.45
C VAL A 47 2.19 0.08 -1.50
N ALA A 48 1.79 -1.06 -2.03
CA ALA A 48 2.50 -1.76 -3.09
C ALA A 48 1.59 -2.20 -4.25
N THR A 49 2.21 -2.47 -5.40
CA THR A 49 1.55 -3.05 -6.58
C THR A 49 1.45 -4.57 -6.50
N ASP A 50 0.33 -5.15 -6.95
CA ASP A 50 0.08 -6.61 -7.01
C ASP A 50 0.71 -7.31 -8.24
N ASN A 51 1.53 -6.59 -9.00
CA ASN A 51 2.06 -7.06 -10.29
C ASN A 51 3.40 -7.81 -10.18
N GLY A 52 3.81 -8.24 -8.98
CA GLY A 52 5.08 -8.93 -8.74
C GLY A 52 6.34 -8.09 -8.95
N LEU A 53 6.20 -6.80 -9.30
CA LEU A 53 7.33 -5.86 -9.44
C LEU A 53 7.69 -5.17 -8.12
N TYR A 54 6.88 -5.39 -7.08
CA TYR A 54 7.10 -4.89 -5.71
C TYR A 54 7.40 -3.38 -5.66
N TYR A 55 6.71 -2.59 -6.48
CA TYR A 55 6.81 -1.13 -6.39
C TYR A 55 6.05 -0.65 -5.16
N TYR A 56 6.73 0.04 -4.24
CA TYR A 56 6.09 0.54 -3.03
C TYR A 56 6.40 1.99 -2.69
N TYR A 57 5.41 2.63 -2.05
CA TYR A 57 5.49 3.95 -1.42
C TYR A 57 5.13 3.82 0.05
N GLY A 58 6.04 4.24 0.94
CA GLY A 58 5.94 3.98 2.38
C GLY A 58 5.84 5.21 3.25
N VAL A 59 5.76 4.96 4.57
CA VAL A 59 5.57 5.99 5.61
C VAL A 59 6.62 7.12 5.59
N THR A 60 7.82 6.81 5.10
CA THR A 60 8.92 7.77 4.93
C THR A 60 8.67 8.78 3.81
N GLY A 61 7.55 8.65 3.09
CA GLY A 61 7.24 9.47 1.92
C GLY A 61 8.15 9.16 0.73
N THR A 62 8.76 7.98 0.71
CA THR A 62 9.73 7.58 -0.30
C THR A 62 9.29 6.34 -1.08
N PHE A 63 9.76 6.27 -2.32
CA PHE A 63 9.67 5.10 -3.17
C PHE A 63 10.83 4.15 -2.91
N ASN A 64 10.58 2.85 -3.02
CA ASN A 64 11.67 1.88 -3.08
C ASN A 64 12.48 2.01 -4.37
N GLN A 65 13.66 1.38 -4.38
CA GLN A 65 14.57 1.40 -5.54
C GLN A 65 13.86 1.04 -6.85
N ALA A 66 12.99 0.01 -6.81
CA ALA A 66 12.27 -0.45 -7.99
C ALA A 66 11.22 0.57 -8.46
N ALA A 67 10.41 1.14 -7.55
CA ALA A 67 9.39 2.12 -7.88
C ALA A 67 9.96 3.45 -8.39
N GLN A 68 11.22 3.77 -8.12
CA GLN A 68 11.87 4.95 -8.71
C GLN A 68 11.92 4.87 -10.25
N HIS A 69 11.93 3.66 -10.81
CA HIS A 69 11.91 3.42 -12.26
C HIS A 69 10.50 3.18 -12.81
N ALA A 70 9.48 3.14 -11.95
CA ALA A 70 8.10 3.01 -12.40
C ALA A 70 7.64 4.28 -13.13
N SER A 71 6.66 4.13 -14.02
CA SER A 71 6.07 5.27 -14.71
C SER A 71 5.52 6.29 -13.71
N GLN A 72 5.49 7.57 -14.10
CA GLN A 72 4.96 8.63 -13.24
C GLN A 72 3.52 8.33 -12.81
N ALA A 73 2.71 7.75 -13.70
CA ALA A 73 1.34 7.34 -13.38
C ALA A 73 1.29 6.29 -12.26
N VAL A 74 2.16 5.29 -12.27
CA VAL A 74 2.22 4.27 -11.20
C VAL A 74 2.66 4.90 -9.88
N ARG A 75 3.70 5.74 -9.91
CA ARG A 75 4.17 6.45 -8.71
C ARG A 75 3.10 7.34 -8.10
N GLN A 76 2.37 8.10 -8.93
CA GLN A 76 1.27 8.93 -8.47
C GLN A 76 0.14 8.09 -7.87
N LYS A 77 -0.24 6.99 -8.54
CA LYS A 77 -1.26 6.05 -8.05
C LYS A 77 -0.95 5.51 -6.66
N LEU A 78 0.32 5.20 -6.37
CA LEU A 78 0.78 4.74 -5.05
C LEU A 78 0.64 5.83 -3.97
N VAL A 79 1.01 7.07 -4.29
CA VAL A 79 0.87 8.22 -3.39
C VAL A 79 -0.60 8.53 -3.11
N ASP A 80 -1.44 8.51 -4.14
CA ASP A 80 -2.87 8.77 -4.02
C ASP A 80 -3.55 7.71 -3.15
N ALA A 81 -3.23 6.43 -3.37
CA ALA A 81 -3.74 5.33 -2.56
C ALA A 81 -3.27 5.41 -1.09
N TRP A 82 -2.02 5.83 -0.85
CA TRP A 82 -1.50 6.07 0.50
C TRP A 82 -2.30 7.17 1.20
N ASN A 83 -2.46 8.32 0.55
CA ASN A 83 -3.21 9.43 1.11
C ASN A 83 -4.68 9.07 1.34
N ASP A 84 -5.30 8.34 0.40
CA ASP A 84 -6.67 7.86 0.53
C ASP A 84 -6.83 7.00 1.79
N TYR A 85 -6.00 5.96 1.95
CA TYR A 85 -6.06 5.07 3.12
C TYR A 85 -5.97 5.82 4.46
N PHE A 86 -5.11 6.84 4.55
CA PHE A 86 -4.95 7.63 5.78
C PHE A 86 -5.95 8.78 5.93
N SER A 87 -6.58 9.25 4.84
CA SER A 87 -7.61 10.30 4.87
C SER A 87 -8.95 9.82 5.44
N VAL A 88 -9.14 8.50 5.47
CA VAL A 88 -10.37 7.85 5.95
C VAL A 88 -10.30 7.54 7.47
N ARG A 89 -9.22 7.95 8.16
CA ARG A 89 -9.05 7.82 9.61
C ARG A 89 -9.59 9.02 10.39
#